data_AF-A0A848UYK2-F1
#
_entry.id   AF-A0A848UYK2-F1
#
_cell.length_a   1.000
_cell.length_b   1.000
_cell.length_c   1.000
_cell.angle_alpha   90.00
_cell.angle_beta   90.00
_cell.angle_gamma   90.00
#
_symmetry.space_group_name_H-M   'P 1'
#
loop_
_entity.id
_entity.type
_entity.pdbx_description
1 polymer ?
#
loop_
_entity_poly.entity_id
_entity_poly.type
_entity_poly.pdbx_seq_one_letter_code
_entity_poly.pdbx_strand_id
1 'polypeptide(L)'
;MRLFKALLPALGLIVCSGSIEAQQDLVMYNMSIVPQHHYVNPARAPYSRLNIGLPVISSIYLKHENTVFNPGHLLQETVEGMEFRTDHFMTHVKDENFIGAEGAIDLLSLGIAIGEQHYFSFAIRERMQGRLVLPGDMIRFPFTGNASFDELKDNTVDFSGFRIQLNHFREYGVGWQYDFSEKWNFGARLKLLYGMENIDTKESSLKWETDPTTWDWNFTGEMDVYSSGIWELTDSLDDNTDIENGEIAQYLLKRKNKGLGIDLGAEYQVNDKLSVSASLTDLGFISWKTYNRHATTSEGAFAFTGLELTEQVLNADSTYSDTLDVIIEDLLDELEQNFAFKEEAQAYRTALFARLHLGANYKLYENDKTSGTAGLLLQSEFFKGSMRPTA
;
A
#
# COMPACT_ATOMS: atom_id res chain seq x y z
N MET A 1 -7.59 -19.95 -13.09
CA MET A 1 -6.22 -19.40 -12.77
C MET A 1 -5.84 -18.13 -13.55
N ARG A 2 -6.77 -17.46 -14.26
CA ARG A 2 -6.49 -16.28 -15.11
C ARG A 2 -6.36 -14.96 -14.33
N LEU A 3 -7.09 -14.79 -13.23
CA LEU A 3 -6.93 -13.67 -12.28
C LEU A 3 -5.51 -13.58 -11.69
N PHE A 4 -4.91 -14.72 -11.33
CA PHE A 4 -3.55 -14.79 -10.78
C PHE A 4 -2.47 -14.54 -11.85
N LYS A 5 -2.73 -14.97 -13.09
CA LYS A 5 -1.88 -14.72 -14.25
C LYS A 5 -2.01 -13.29 -14.81
N ALA A 6 -3.12 -12.59 -14.54
CA ALA A 6 -3.37 -11.19 -14.92
C ALA A 6 -2.80 -10.17 -13.91
N LEU A 7 -2.65 -10.56 -12.64
CA LEU A 7 -1.97 -9.75 -11.62
C LEU A 7 -0.45 -9.71 -11.83
N LEU A 8 0.14 -10.78 -12.36
CA LEU A 8 1.59 -10.94 -12.51
C LEU A 8 2.27 -9.94 -13.49
N PRO A 9 1.67 -9.56 -14.63
CA PRO A 9 2.23 -8.58 -15.56
C PRO A 9 1.98 -7.13 -15.13
N ALA A 10 0.89 -6.85 -14.39
CA ALA A 10 0.61 -5.53 -13.82
C ALA A 10 1.47 -5.22 -12.58
N LEU A 11 1.91 -6.25 -11.85
CA LEU A 11 2.93 -6.15 -10.78
C LEU A 11 4.38 -6.22 -11.30
N GLY A 12 4.58 -6.40 -12.60
CA GLY A 12 5.90 -6.55 -13.23
C GLY A 12 6.68 -5.25 -13.37
N LEU A 13 6.79 -4.45 -12.29
CA LEU A 13 7.66 -3.28 -12.24
C LEU A 13 8.91 -3.64 -11.41
N ILE A 14 9.98 -4.02 -12.12
CA ILE A 14 11.39 -3.96 -11.68
C ILE A 14 11.63 -4.63 -10.31
N VAL A 15 11.75 -5.96 -10.30
CA VAL A 15 12.56 -6.65 -9.28
C VAL A 15 14.01 -6.54 -9.72
N CYS A 16 14.64 -5.39 -9.42
CA CYS A 16 16.09 -5.36 -9.30
C CYS A 16 16.43 -6.05 -7.98
N SER A 17 16.92 -7.28 -8.07
CA SER A 17 17.52 -8.04 -6.97
C SER A 17 18.79 -7.35 -6.49
N GLY A 18 18.60 -6.38 -5.60
CA GLY A 18 19.56 -5.86 -4.64
C GLY A 18 18.80 -5.62 -3.35
N SER A 19 19.43 -5.84 -2.21
CA SER A 19 18.82 -5.61 -0.89
C SER A 19 18.48 -4.12 -0.73
N ILE A 20 17.27 -3.72 -1.12
CA ILE A 20 16.73 -2.37 -0.94
C ILE A 20 16.09 -2.33 0.44
N GLU A 21 16.90 -2.19 1.47
CA GLU A 21 16.45 -1.54 2.70
C GLU A 21 16.55 -0.02 2.49
N ALA A 22 15.58 0.55 1.78
CA ALA A 22 15.51 1.99 1.58
C ALA A 22 14.25 2.55 2.26
N GLN A 23 14.42 3.02 3.49
CA GLN A 23 13.47 3.96 4.11
C GLN A 23 13.71 5.35 3.49
N GLN A 24 13.28 5.53 2.23
CA GLN A 24 13.51 6.74 1.44
C GLN A 24 12.99 7.99 2.16
N ASP A 25 11.85 7.90 2.86
CA ASP A 25 11.29 8.99 3.67
C ASP A 25 12.24 9.46 4.78
N LEU A 26 12.84 8.52 5.52
CA LEU A 26 13.64 8.84 6.69
C LEU A 26 14.96 9.53 6.32
N VAL A 27 15.56 9.08 5.21
CA VAL A 27 16.77 9.71 4.67
C VAL A 27 16.41 11.06 4.04
N MET A 28 15.35 11.12 3.23
CA MET A 28 14.93 12.32 2.51
C MET A 28 14.53 13.46 3.45
N TYR A 29 13.98 13.16 4.64
CA TYR A 29 13.57 14.17 5.62
C TYR A 29 14.69 15.16 5.97
N ASN A 30 15.94 14.70 6.05
CA ASN A 30 17.10 15.54 6.40
C ASN A 30 18.00 15.87 5.20
N MET A 31 17.62 15.52 3.97
CA MET A 31 18.37 15.83 2.74
C MET A 31 17.92 17.16 2.13
N SER A 32 18.38 18.28 2.69
CA SER A 32 18.05 19.64 2.21
C SER A 32 18.50 19.95 0.77
N ILE A 33 19.44 19.17 0.23
CA ILE A 33 19.94 19.30 -1.14
C ILE A 33 18.95 18.75 -2.18
N VAL A 34 18.07 17.83 -1.79
CA VAL A 34 17.11 17.16 -2.67
C VAL A 34 15.79 17.92 -2.59
N PRO A 35 15.31 18.57 -3.68
CA PRO A 35 14.09 19.36 -3.63
C PRO A 35 12.88 18.60 -3.07
N GLN A 36 12.80 17.29 -3.26
CA GLN A 36 11.69 16.45 -2.84
C GLN A 36 11.51 16.33 -1.32
N HIS A 37 12.48 16.79 -0.50
CA HIS A 37 12.34 16.80 0.97
C HIS A 37 11.13 17.60 1.47
N HIS A 38 10.68 18.62 0.71
CA HIS A 38 9.47 19.36 1.06
C HIS A 38 8.18 18.53 0.92
N TYR A 39 8.24 17.32 0.34
CA TYR A 39 7.13 16.37 0.31
C TYR A 39 6.90 15.66 1.63
N VAL A 40 7.94 15.49 2.45
CA VAL A 40 7.85 14.90 3.80
C VAL A 40 7.74 15.96 4.89
N ASN A 41 8.25 17.18 4.65
CA ASN A 41 8.02 18.33 5.53
C ASN A 41 7.80 19.62 4.73
N PRO A 42 6.55 20.11 4.61
CA PRO A 42 6.25 21.34 3.88
C PRO A 42 6.95 22.59 4.41
N ALA A 43 7.41 22.61 5.67
CA ALA A 43 8.12 23.77 6.24
C ALA A 43 9.58 23.88 5.79
N ARG A 44 10.11 22.91 5.04
CA ARG A 44 11.51 22.93 4.60
C ARG A 44 11.64 23.33 3.14
N ALA A 45 12.22 24.51 2.91
CA ALA A 45 12.58 24.98 1.58
C ALA A 45 13.70 24.11 0.97
N PRO A 46 13.65 23.77 -0.32
CA PRO A 46 14.85 23.39 -1.06
C PRO A 46 15.91 24.51 -1.04
N TYR A 47 17.19 24.14 -1.07
CA TYR A 47 18.29 25.10 -1.13
C TYR A 47 18.28 25.96 -2.40
N SER A 48 17.76 25.41 -3.50
CA SER A 48 17.70 26.05 -4.81
C SER A 48 16.51 27.01 -4.94
N ARG A 49 16.79 28.21 -5.48
CA ARG A 49 15.78 29.26 -5.71
C ARG A 49 14.79 28.95 -6.84
N LEU A 50 15.18 28.10 -7.78
CA LEU A 50 14.33 27.63 -8.87
C LEU A 50 14.52 26.12 -9.00
N ASN A 51 13.42 25.38 -8.98
CA ASN A 51 13.38 23.94 -9.21
C ASN A 51 12.41 23.63 -10.33
N ILE A 52 12.86 22.82 -11.27
CA ILE A 52 12.02 22.27 -12.33
C ILE A 52 12.25 20.76 -12.34
N GLY A 53 11.18 20.01 -12.12
CA GLY A 53 11.18 18.57 -12.24
C GLY A 53 10.41 18.11 -13.48
N LEU A 54 11.05 17.26 -14.27
CA LEU A 54 10.48 16.61 -15.45
C LEU A 54 10.11 15.15 -15.15
N PRO A 55 9.16 14.56 -15.91
CA PRO A 55 8.76 13.16 -15.74
C PRO A 55 9.96 12.22 -15.67
N VAL A 56 9.92 11.25 -14.74
CA VAL A 56 10.88 10.13 -14.59
C VAL A 56 12.30 10.55 -14.17
N ILE A 57 12.78 11.72 -14.59
CA ILE A 57 14.13 12.22 -14.32
C ILE A 57 14.18 12.90 -12.94
N SER A 58 13.10 13.56 -12.54
CA SER A 58 13.12 14.43 -11.35
C SER A 58 12.85 13.71 -10.04
N SER A 59 11.92 12.75 -10.02
CA SER A 59 11.57 12.01 -8.81
C SER A 59 10.84 10.71 -9.13
N ILE A 60 11.45 9.60 -8.72
CA ILE A 60 10.78 8.32 -8.52
C ILE A 60 10.91 8.02 -7.03
N TYR A 61 9.77 7.77 -6.40
CA TYR A 61 9.68 7.41 -5.00
C TYR A 61 9.11 6.01 -4.89
N LEU A 62 9.78 5.16 -4.13
CA LEU A 62 9.33 3.82 -3.81
C LEU A 62 9.55 3.58 -2.32
N LYS A 63 8.49 3.17 -1.63
CA LYS A 63 8.53 2.71 -0.24
C LYS A 63 7.92 1.32 -0.18
N HIS A 64 8.58 0.46 0.58
CA HIS A 64 8.07 -0.86 0.95
C HIS A 64 8.17 -0.99 2.47
N GLU A 65 7.16 -1.62 3.06
CA GLU A 65 7.06 -1.83 4.49
C GLU A 65 6.38 -3.18 4.75
N ASN A 66 6.87 -3.95 5.71
CA ASN A 66 6.24 -5.21 6.05
C ASN A 66 6.60 -5.65 7.47
N THR A 67 5.76 -6.47 8.09
CA THR A 67 6.08 -7.15 9.37
C THR A 67 6.30 -8.65 9.22
N VAL A 68 6.00 -9.20 8.04
CA VAL A 68 6.02 -10.64 7.80
C VAL A 68 7.44 -11.10 7.48
N PHE A 69 8.06 -10.52 6.44
CA PHE A 69 9.33 -10.95 5.91
C PHE A 69 10.50 -10.26 6.61
N ASN A 70 10.91 -10.83 7.75
CA ASN A 70 12.16 -10.48 8.41
C ASN A 70 13.20 -11.59 8.15
N PRO A 71 14.28 -11.32 7.38
CA PRO A 71 15.32 -12.30 7.11
C PRO A 71 15.96 -12.89 8.38
N GLY A 72 16.13 -12.12 9.46
CA GLY A 72 16.66 -12.63 10.72
C GLY A 72 15.71 -13.57 11.48
N HIS A 73 14.41 -13.50 11.18
CA HIS A 73 13.44 -14.46 11.68
C HIS A 73 13.29 -15.68 10.78
N LEU A 74 13.46 -15.51 9.47
CA LEU A 74 13.27 -16.54 8.44
C LEU A 74 14.51 -17.41 8.22
N LEU A 75 15.70 -16.83 8.33
CA LEU A 75 16.95 -17.45 7.90
C LEU A 75 17.94 -17.55 9.07
N GLN A 76 18.68 -18.65 9.11
CA GLN A 76 19.82 -18.83 9.99
C GLN A 76 20.98 -19.42 9.21
N GLU A 77 22.16 -18.86 9.46
CA GLU A 77 23.42 -19.45 9.01
C GLU A 77 23.77 -20.63 9.91
N THR A 78 23.95 -21.79 9.30
CA THR A 78 24.46 -23.01 9.92
C THR A 78 25.81 -23.38 9.29
N VAL A 79 26.48 -24.39 9.84
CA VAL A 79 27.75 -24.89 9.30
C VAL A 79 27.57 -25.49 7.89
N GLU A 80 26.35 -25.91 7.55
CA GLU A 80 26.01 -26.57 6.29
C GLU A 80 25.40 -25.61 5.25
N GLY A 81 25.02 -24.39 5.65
CA GLY A 81 24.52 -23.35 4.74
C GLY A 81 23.49 -22.44 5.39
N MET A 82 22.64 -21.83 4.57
CA MET A 82 21.51 -21.04 5.04
C MET A 82 20.28 -21.93 5.16
N GLU A 83 19.66 -21.97 6.33
CA GLU A 83 18.46 -22.76 6.60
C GLU A 83 17.26 -21.88 6.95
N PHE A 84 16.06 -22.36 6.60
CA PHE A 84 14.81 -21.73 7.01
C PHE A 84 14.45 -22.10 8.45
N ARG A 85 14.14 -21.10 9.26
CA ARG A 85 13.76 -21.26 10.68
C ARG A 85 12.25 -21.21 10.84
N THR A 86 11.53 -22.15 10.24
CA THR A 86 10.05 -22.13 10.20
C THR A 86 9.43 -21.95 11.60
N ASP A 87 9.85 -22.74 12.60
CA ASP A 87 9.32 -22.62 13.97
C ASP A 87 9.54 -21.21 14.54
N HIS A 88 10.74 -20.67 14.39
CA HIS A 88 11.08 -19.34 14.87
C HIS A 88 10.28 -18.25 14.13
N PHE A 89 10.09 -18.39 12.82
CA PHE A 89 9.24 -17.48 12.06
C PHE A 89 7.81 -17.50 12.59
N MET A 90 7.25 -18.70 12.82
CA MET A 90 5.87 -18.89 13.25
C MET A 90 5.59 -18.30 14.64
N THR A 91 6.56 -18.31 15.56
CA THR A 91 6.41 -17.64 16.87
C THR A 91 6.48 -16.11 16.79
N HIS A 92 6.95 -15.54 15.67
CA HIS A 92 7.06 -14.09 15.47
C HIS A 92 5.97 -13.52 14.56
N VAL A 93 5.13 -14.37 13.97
CA VAL A 93 3.89 -13.95 13.31
C VAL A 93 2.96 -13.33 14.37
N LYS A 94 2.49 -12.11 14.12
CA LYS A 94 1.58 -11.40 15.01
C LYS A 94 0.13 -11.72 14.68
N ASP A 95 -0.81 -11.33 15.54
CA ASP A 95 -2.25 -11.46 15.26
C ASP A 95 -2.67 -10.61 14.05
N GLU A 96 -2.10 -9.41 13.91
CA GLU A 96 -2.21 -8.58 12.71
C GLU A 96 -0.82 -8.27 12.14
N ASN A 97 -0.60 -8.66 10.89
CA ASN A 97 0.60 -8.37 10.13
C ASN A 97 0.27 -7.44 8.97
N PHE A 98 1.28 -6.78 8.39
CA PHE A 98 1.06 -5.93 7.23
C PHE A 98 2.14 -6.07 6.17
N ILE A 99 1.75 -5.77 4.94
CA ILE A 99 2.61 -5.55 3.79
C ILE A 99 2.10 -4.29 3.10
N GLY A 100 2.97 -3.33 2.86
CA GLY A 100 2.61 -2.07 2.21
C GLY A 100 3.65 -1.66 1.19
N ALA A 101 3.18 -0.99 0.16
CA ALA A 101 4.00 -0.40 -0.88
C ALA A 101 3.42 0.95 -1.28
N GLU A 102 4.27 1.96 -1.45
CA GLU A 102 3.88 3.25 -2.00
C GLU A 102 4.83 3.63 -3.13
N GLY A 103 4.24 4.03 -4.25
CA GLY A 103 4.95 4.53 -5.43
C GLY A 103 4.52 5.96 -5.73
N ALA A 104 5.46 6.80 -6.14
CA ALA A 104 5.13 8.09 -6.74
C ALA A 104 6.10 8.49 -7.83
N ILE A 105 5.55 9.07 -8.89
CA ILE A 105 6.32 9.65 -9.98
C ILE A 105 5.86 11.09 -10.18
N ASP A 106 6.80 12.03 -10.16
CA ASP A 106 6.51 13.42 -10.48
C ASP A 106 6.38 13.53 -12.01
N LEU A 107 5.20 13.89 -12.50
CA LEU A 107 4.96 14.20 -13.91
C LEU A 107 5.43 15.61 -14.25
N LEU A 108 5.31 16.53 -13.29
CA LEU A 108 5.81 17.89 -13.40
C LEU A 108 6.00 18.42 -11.98
N SER A 109 7.11 19.09 -11.72
CA SER A 109 7.23 19.91 -10.52
C SER A 109 7.91 21.24 -10.83
N LEU A 110 7.47 22.28 -10.16
CA LEU A 110 8.02 23.62 -10.24
C LEU A 110 8.10 24.16 -8.82
N GLY A 111 9.21 24.81 -8.49
CA GLY A 111 9.29 25.58 -7.26
C GLY A 111 10.13 26.82 -7.43
N ILE A 112 9.72 27.90 -6.77
CA ILE A 112 10.35 29.20 -6.88
C ILE A 112 10.42 29.89 -5.52
N ALA A 113 11.62 30.37 -5.18
CA ALA A 113 11.85 31.24 -4.04
C ALA A 113 11.56 32.70 -4.43
N ILE A 114 10.68 33.35 -3.69
CA ILE A 114 10.35 34.77 -3.84
C ILE A 114 10.88 35.52 -2.61
N GLY A 115 11.84 36.42 -2.84
CA GLY A 115 12.59 37.04 -1.75
C GLY A 115 13.48 36.04 -1.02
N GLU A 116 13.66 36.26 0.28
CA GLU A 116 14.43 35.39 1.18
C GLU A 116 13.54 34.52 2.07
N GLN A 117 12.25 34.81 2.16
CA GLN A 117 11.35 34.21 3.16
C GLN A 117 10.29 33.27 2.58
N HIS A 118 10.04 33.31 1.27
CA HIS A 118 8.92 32.57 0.69
C HIS A 118 9.38 31.60 -0.38
N TYR A 119 8.82 30.39 -0.34
CA TYR A 119 8.94 29.40 -1.39
C TYR A 119 7.55 28.92 -1.81
N PHE A 120 7.29 28.94 -3.10
CA PHE A 120 6.07 28.39 -3.68
C PHE A 120 6.42 27.15 -4.49
N SER A 121 5.63 26.11 -4.35
CA SER A 121 5.79 24.86 -5.11
C SER A 121 4.49 24.47 -5.79
N PHE A 122 4.62 23.85 -6.95
CA PHE A 122 3.55 23.20 -7.69
C PHE A 122 4.04 21.83 -8.15
N ALA A 123 3.22 20.80 -8.02
CA ALA A 123 3.54 19.47 -8.53
C ALA A 123 2.31 18.74 -9.06
N ILE A 124 2.50 18.01 -10.16
CA ILE A 124 1.59 16.98 -10.66
C ILE A 124 2.28 15.65 -10.46
N ARG A 125 1.67 14.77 -9.67
CA ARG A 125 2.29 13.50 -9.25
C ARG A 125 1.32 12.37 -9.49
N GLU A 126 1.80 11.28 -10.06
CA GLU A 126 1.07 10.02 -10.11
C GLU A 126 1.41 9.22 -8.85
N ARG A 127 0.39 8.76 -8.11
CA ARG A 127 0.55 8.15 -6.78
C ARG A 127 -0.13 6.79 -6.75
N MET A 128 0.60 5.77 -6.30
CA MET A 128 0.05 4.46 -5.96
C MET A 128 0.34 4.18 -4.48
N GLN A 129 -0.68 3.74 -3.75
CA GLN A 129 -0.57 3.37 -2.34
C GLN A 129 -1.27 2.04 -2.13
N GLY A 130 -0.56 1.06 -1.60
CA GLY A 130 -1.09 -0.25 -1.31
C GLY A 130 -0.78 -0.69 0.11
N ARG A 131 -1.77 -1.22 0.80
CA ARG A 131 -1.58 -1.87 2.10
C ARG A 131 -2.48 -3.10 2.23
N LEU A 132 -1.87 -4.18 2.67
CA LEU A 132 -2.48 -5.43 3.08
C LEU A 132 -2.31 -5.58 4.58
N VAL A 133 -3.40 -5.91 5.28
CA VAL A 133 -3.39 -6.39 6.65
C VAL A 133 -3.76 -7.87 6.61
N LEU A 134 -2.85 -8.68 7.13
CA LEU A 134 -2.91 -10.14 7.12
C LEU A 134 -3.03 -10.65 8.56
N PRO A 135 -4.17 -11.24 8.92
CA PRO A 135 -4.33 -12.02 10.15
C PRO A 135 -3.22 -13.05 10.31
N GLY A 136 -2.81 -13.31 11.55
CA GLY A 136 -1.72 -14.25 11.84
C GLY A 136 -1.95 -15.62 11.23
N ASP A 137 -3.18 -16.13 11.28
CA ASP A 137 -3.49 -17.47 10.80
C ASP A 137 -3.39 -17.57 9.27
N MET A 138 -3.61 -16.48 8.51
CA MET A 138 -3.33 -16.46 7.07
C MET A 138 -1.85 -16.69 6.76
N ILE A 139 -0.95 -16.18 7.62
CA ILE A 139 0.50 -16.36 7.45
C ILE A 139 0.94 -17.75 7.89
N ARG A 140 0.30 -18.30 8.94
CA ARG A 140 0.62 -19.61 9.50
C ARG A 140 0.09 -20.76 8.66
N PHE A 141 -1.09 -20.57 8.04
CA PHE A 141 -1.84 -21.60 7.35
C PHE A 141 -1.02 -22.44 6.34
N PRO A 142 -0.16 -21.86 5.47
CA PRO A 142 0.65 -22.67 4.54
C PRO A 142 1.63 -23.64 5.22
N PHE A 143 1.96 -23.42 6.50
CA PHE A 143 2.91 -24.22 7.26
C PHE A 143 2.21 -25.21 8.21
N THR A 144 1.08 -24.83 8.79
CA THR A 144 0.34 -25.65 9.76
C THR A 144 -0.78 -26.47 9.12
N GLY A 145 -1.24 -26.06 7.93
CA GLY A 145 -2.47 -26.55 7.32
C GLY A 145 -3.72 -26.17 8.13
N ASN A 146 -4.85 -26.76 7.76
CA ASN A 146 -6.16 -26.66 8.43
C ASN A 146 -6.55 -27.94 9.20
N ALA A 147 -5.70 -28.97 9.19
CA ALA A 147 -5.98 -30.29 9.77
C ALA A 147 -5.32 -30.52 11.15
N SER A 148 -4.55 -29.55 11.64
CA SER A 148 -3.82 -29.63 12.91
C SER A 148 -4.72 -29.20 14.06
N PHE A 149 -5.74 -30.01 14.35
CA PHE A 149 -6.81 -29.74 15.32
C PHE A 149 -6.32 -29.42 16.75
N ASP A 150 -5.14 -29.93 17.15
CA ASP A 150 -4.55 -29.63 18.46
C ASP A 150 -3.81 -28.29 18.51
N GLU A 151 -3.48 -27.71 17.35
CA GLU A 151 -2.71 -26.47 17.21
C GLU A 151 -3.59 -25.25 16.86
N LEU A 152 -4.76 -25.50 16.28
CA LEU A 152 -5.75 -24.48 15.93
C LEU A 152 -6.68 -24.22 17.12
N LYS A 153 -6.90 -22.94 17.43
CA LYS A 153 -7.89 -22.57 18.43
C LYS A 153 -9.28 -22.89 17.88
N ASP A 154 -10.03 -23.70 18.62
CA ASP A 154 -11.41 -24.12 18.27
C ASP A 154 -11.53 -24.86 16.92
N ASN A 155 -10.44 -25.46 16.40
CA ASN A 155 -10.38 -26.09 15.07
C ASN A 155 -10.69 -25.12 13.90
N THR A 156 -10.52 -23.83 14.14
CA THR A 156 -10.80 -22.76 13.18
C THR A 156 -9.52 -22.06 12.79
N VAL A 157 -9.34 -21.85 11.49
CA VAL A 157 -8.38 -20.90 10.95
C VAL A 157 -9.07 -19.54 10.83
N ASP A 158 -8.61 -18.54 11.59
CA ASP A 158 -9.28 -17.23 11.67
C ASP A 158 -8.65 -16.20 10.73
N PHE A 159 -9.35 -15.88 9.65
CA PHE A 159 -8.98 -14.84 8.69
C PHE A 159 -9.70 -13.50 8.96
N SER A 160 -10.35 -13.37 10.12
CA SER A 160 -11.01 -12.12 10.52
C SER A 160 -10.00 -10.98 10.62
N GLY A 161 -10.41 -9.81 10.14
CA GLY A 161 -9.56 -8.62 10.12
C GLY A 161 -8.64 -8.51 8.90
N PHE A 162 -8.74 -9.42 7.92
CA PHE A 162 -8.12 -9.22 6.62
C PHE A 162 -8.60 -7.90 5.99
N ARG A 163 -7.65 -7.06 5.56
CA ARG A 163 -7.97 -5.76 4.95
C ARG A 163 -7.01 -5.47 3.81
N ILE A 164 -7.56 -5.09 2.67
CA ILE A 164 -6.80 -4.48 1.58
C ILE A 164 -7.22 -3.01 1.43
N GLN A 165 -6.25 -2.15 1.12
CA GLN A 165 -6.52 -0.85 0.54
C GLN A 165 -5.47 -0.56 -0.54
N LEU A 166 -5.93 -0.43 -1.78
CA LEU A 166 -5.15 0.01 -2.93
C LEU A 166 -5.73 1.33 -3.42
N ASN A 167 -4.90 2.34 -3.65
CA ASN A 167 -5.30 3.61 -4.25
C ASN A 167 -4.33 3.93 -5.39
N HIS A 168 -4.84 4.27 -6.57
CA HIS A 168 -4.10 4.93 -7.62
C HIS A 168 -4.80 6.25 -7.96
N PHE A 169 -4.05 7.33 -7.89
CA PHE A 169 -4.59 8.66 -8.10
C PHE A 169 -3.52 9.65 -8.55
N ARG A 170 -3.98 10.65 -9.32
CA ARG A 170 -3.18 11.80 -9.68
C ARG A 170 -3.37 12.93 -8.68
N GLU A 171 -2.27 13.42 -8.14
CA GLU A 171 -2.20 14.54 -7.20
C GLU A 171 -1.80 15.83 -7.94
N TYR A 172 -2.54 16.91 -7.68
CA TYR A 172 -2.18 18.27 -8.06
C TYR A 172 -1.97 19.07 -6.78
N GLY A 173 -0.70 19.35 -6.44
CA GLY A 173 -0.30 20.00 -5.21
C GLY A 173 0.15 21.44 -5.43
N VAL A 174 -0.32 22.38 -4.59
CA VAL A 174 0.21 23.74 -4.48
C VAL A 174 0.70 23.93 -3.04
N GLY A 175 2.00 24.16 -2.88
CA GLY A 175 2.66 24.36 -1.60
C GLY A 175 3.15 25.79 -1.41
N TRP A 176 3.13 26.22 -0.16
CA TRP A 176 3.72 27.47 0.30
C TRP A 176 4.52 27.21 1.56
N GLN A 177 5.74 27.70 1.60
CA GLN A 177 6.62 27.70 2.76
C GLN A 177 7.05 29.13 3.06
N TYR A 178 7.15 29.40 4.36
CA TYR A 178 7.38 30.72 4.91
C TYR A 178 8.34 30.67 6.09
N ASP A 179 9.50 31.31 5.92
CA ASP A 179 10.45 31.58 7.00
C ASP A 179 9.98 32.83 7.75
N PHE A 180 9.21 32.59 8.82
CA PHE A 180 8.58 33.64 9.61
C PHE A 180 9.60 34.45 10.42
N SER A 181 10.65 33.79 10.90
CA SER A 181 11.76 34.41 11.65
C SER A 181 13.00 33.51 11.59
N GLU A 182 14.13 33.98 12.13
CA GLU A 182 15.34 33.15 12.30
C GLU A 182 15.09 31.85 13.10
N LYS A 183 13.98 31.76 13.83
CA LYS A 183 13.64 30.58 14.64
C LYS A 183 12.48 29.75 14.14
N TRP A 184 11.61 30.28 13.28
CA TRP A 184 10.34 29.62 12.95
C TRP A 184 10.12 29.58 11.45
N ASN A 185 9.91 28.38 10.95
CA ASN A 185 9.53 28.12 9.57
C ASN A 185 8.23 27.34 9.55
N PHE A 186 7.34 27.70 8.64
CA PHE A 186 6.05 27.06 8.45
C PHE A 186 5.86 26.67 7.00
N GLY A 187 5.06 25.64 6.76
CA GLY A 187 4.65 25.32 5.42
C GLY A 187 3.32 24.59 5.37
N ALA A 188 2.64 24.77 4.25
CA ALA A 188 1.40 24.10 3.95
C ALA A 188 1.34 23.73 2.47
N ARG A 189 0.67 22.63 2.16
CA ARG A 189 0.32 22.26 0.79
C ARG A 189 -1.14 21.87 0.71
N LEU A 190 -1.84 22.40 -0.28
CA LEU A 190 -3.17 21.97 -0.66
C LEU A 190 -3.07 21.02 -1.86
N LYS A 191 -3.88 19.96 -1.85
CA LYS A 191 -3.90 18.91 -2.87
C LYS A 191 -5.29 18.73 -3.43
N LEU A 192 -5.39 18.71 -4.76
CA LEU A 192 -6.55 18.17 -5.47
C LEU A 192 -6.20 16.77 -5.95
N LEU A 193 -7.09 15.81 -5.70
CA LEU A 193 -6.85 14.40 -5.98
C LEU A 193 -7.82 13.93 -7.06
N TYR A 194 -7.31 13.25 -8.07
CA TYR A 194 -8.08 12.60 -9.11
C TYR A 194 -7.94 11.08 -8.97
N GLY A 195 -8.98 10.42 -8.46
CA GLY A 195 -8.98 8.98 -8.24
C GLY A 195 -9.15 8.21 -9.54
N MET A 196 -8.32 7.19 -9.75
CA MET A 196 -8.31 6.39 -10.97
C MET A 196 -8.77 4.97 -10.64
N GLU A 197 -8.06 4.30 -9.75
CA GLU A 197 -8.36 2.95 -9.27
C GLU A 197 -8.35 2.86 -7.75
N ASN A 198 -9.23 2.01 -7.23
CA ASN A 198 -9.23 1.68 -5.82
C ASN A 198 -9.76 0.28 -5.54
N ILE A 199 -9.20 -0.34 -4.49
CA ILE A 199 -9.81 -1.43 -3.73
C ILE A 199 -9.80 -1.01 -2.26
N ASP A 200 -10.88 -1.23 -1.54
CA ASP A 200 -10.96 -0.98 -0.11
C ASP A 200 -11.89 -1.99 0.57
N THR A 201 -11.34 -2.79 1.48
CA THR A 201 -12.14 -3.69 2.33
C THR A 201 -12.50 -3.02 3.65
N LYS A 202 -13.77 -2.93 4.02
CA LYS A 202 -14.18 -2.33 5.31
C LYS A 202 -14.07 -3.32 6.46
N GLU A 203 -14.69 -4.48 6.29
CA GLU A 203 -14.80 -5.52 7.31
C GLU A 203 -14.54 -6.88 6.66
N SER A 204 -13.93 -7.78 7.42
CA SER A 204 -13.76 -9.17 7.06
C SER A 204 -13.81 -10.02 8.33
N SER A 205 -14.65 -11.04 8.34
CA SER A 205 -14.83 -11.99 9.45
C SER A 205 -14.67 -13.44 8.99
N LEU A 206 -13.93 -13.64 7.90
CA LEU A 206 -13.76 -14.93 7.24
C LEU A 206 -13.09 -15.95 8.19
N LYS A 207 -13.66 -17.15 8.23
CA LYS A 207 -13.19 -18.28 9.03
C LYS A 207 -13.26 -19.54 8.21
N TRP A 208 -12.33 -20.45 8.49
CA TRP A 208 -12.28 -21.77 7.87
C TRP A 208 -12.19 -22.84 8.95
N GLU A 209 -13.18 -23.72 8.99
CA GLU A 209 -13.23 -24.89 9.86
C GLU A 209 -13.14 -26.17 9.02
N THR A 210 -12.57 -27.24 9.60
CA THR A 210 -12.56 -28.57 8.97
C THR A 210 -13.32 -29.53 9.87
N ASP A 211 -14.32 -30.23 9.34
CA ASP A 211 -15.04 -31.24 10.10
C ASP A 211 -14.09 -32.39 10.44
N PRO A 212 -13.92 -32.74 11.73
CA PRO A 212 -12.94 -33.77 12.14
C PRO A 212 -13.36 -35.20 11.77
N THR A 213 -14.60 -35.40 11.33
CA THR A 213 -15.16 -36.70 10.98
C THR A 213 -15.25 -36.87 9.46
N THR A 214 -15.83 -35.89 8.77
CA THR A 214 -16.05 -35.94 7.31
C THR A 214 -14.91 -35.33 6.51
N TRP A 215 -14.07 -34.50 7.14
CA TRP A 215 -13.04 -33.68 6.50
C TRP A 215 -13.57 -32.58 5.57
N ASP A 216 -14.87 -32.30 5.65
CA ASP A 216 -15.48 -31.20 4.90
C ASP A 216 -14.95 -29.86 5.41
N TRP A 217 -14.71 -28.92 4.50
CA TRP A 217 -14.30 -27.57 4.86
C TRP A 217 -15.52 -26.67 4.96
N ASN A 218 -15.70 -26.02 6.10
CA ASN A 218 -16.75 -25.04 6.31
C ASN A 218 -16.14 -23.64 6.34
N PHE A 219 -16.47 -22.82 5.34
CA PHE A 219 -16.09 -21.42 5.29
C PHE A 219 -17.26 -20.55 5.74
N THR A 220 -17.02 -19.70 6.73
CA THR A 220 -18.04 -18.77 7.25
C THR A 220 -17.51 -17.35 7.30
N GLY A 221 -18.42 -16.39 7.33
CA GLY A 221 -18.10 -14.98 7.58
C GLY A 221 -18.50 -14.07 6.43
N GLU A 222 -18.14 -12.80 6.60
CA GLU A 222 -18.52 -11.72 5.72
C GLU A 222 -17.27 -11.00 5.19
N MET A 223 -17.37 -10.48 3.98
CA MET A 223 -16.38 -9.58 3.41
C MET A 223 -17.09 -8.41 2.71
N ASP A 224 -16.70 -7.20 3.07
CA ASP A 224 -17.23 -5.96 2.49
C ASP A 224 -16.13 -5.28 1.66
N VAL A 225 -16.24 -5.37 0.34
CA VAL A 225 -15.24 -4.85 -0.61
C VAL A 225 -15.84 -3.78 -1.52
N TYR A 226 -15.22 -2.61 -1.48
CA TYR A 226 -15.44 -1.56 -2.46
C TYR A 226 -14.31 -1.56 -3.49
N SER A 227 -14.65 -1.34 -4.75
CA SER A 227 -13.66 -1.07 -5.78
C SER A 227 -14.14 0.01 -6.74
N SER A 228 -13.18 0.65 -7.41
CA SER A 228 -13.44 1.62 -8.47
C SER A 228 -12.41 1.49 -9.57
N GLY A 229 -12.84 1.47 -10.83
CA GLY A 229 -11.98 1.55 -12.03
C GLY A 229 -11.13 0.31 -12.36
N ILE A 230 -11.04 -0.68 -11.48
CA ILE A 230 -10.19 -1.87 -11.69
C ILE A 230 -10.78 -2.84 -12.70
N TRP A 231 -12.10 -3.01 -12.70
CA TRP A 231 -12.75 -3.96 -13.59
C TRP A 231 -12.66 -3.56 -15.07
N GLU A 232 -12.63 -2.26 -15.36
CA GLU A 232 -12.39 -1.78 -16.74
C GLU A 232 -11.00 -2.17 -17.26
N LEU A 233 -10.00 -2.24 -16.38
CA LEU A 233 -8.66 -2.70 -16.73
C LEU A 233 -8.63 -4.22 -16.95
N THR A 234 -9.38 -5.00 -16.18
CA THR A 234 -9.42 -6.46 -16.37
C THR A 234 -10.18 -6.82 -17.64
N ASP A 235 -11.34 -6.21 -17.86
CA ASP A 235 -12.20 -6.50 -19.03
C ASP A 235 -11.48 -6.13 -20.34
N SER A 236 -10.73 -5.03 -20.36
CA SER A 236 -9.94 -4.62 -21.55
C SER A 236 -8.75 -5.54 -21.85
N LEU A 237 -8.14 -6.16 -20.84
CA LEU A 237 -7.03 -7.10 -21.01
C LEU A 237 -7.49 -8.46 -21.54
N ASP A 238 -8.71 -8.90 -21.18
CA ASP A 238 -9.27 -10.17 -21.62
C ASP A 238 -9.77 -10.13 -23.08
N ASP A 239 -10.34 -9.00 -23.51
CA ASP A 239 -10.94 -8.88 -24.85
C ASP A 239 -9.94 -8.52 -25.97
N ASN A 240 -8.65 -8.35 -25.66
CA ASN A 240 -7.60 -7.98 -26.62
C ASN A 240 -8.01 -6.77 -27.50
N THR A 241 -8.74 -5.83 -26.89
CA THR A 241 -9.40 -4.72 -27.58
C THR A 241 -8.39 -3.61 -27.87
N ASP A 242 -8.41 -3.11 -29.11
CA ASP A 242 -7.62 -1.92 -29.48
C ASP A 242 -8.15 -0.72 -28.69
N ILE A 243 -7.36 -0.23 -27.74
CA ILE A 243 -7.72 0.93 -26.90
C ILE A 243 -7.90 2.16 -27.79
N GLU A 244 -9.11 2.69 -27.86
CA GLU A 244 -9.38 3.88 -28.67
C GLU A 244 -8.85 5.16 -27.97
N ASN A 245 -8.41 6.15 -28.75
CA ASN A 245 -7.97 7.46 -28.22
C ASN A 245 -9.02 8.13 -27.32
N GLY A 246 -10.30 7.86 -27.55
CA GLY A 246 -11.41 8.37 -26.73
C GLY A 246 -11.44 7.76 -25.32
N GLU A 247 -11.03 6.51 -25.17
CA GLU A 247 -11.01 5.76 -23.90
C GLU A 247 -9.85 6.24 -23.01
N ILE A 248 -8.67 6.48 -23.60
CA ILE A 248 -7.52 7.07 -22.90
C ILE A 248 -7.89 8.45 -22.33
N ALA A 249 -8.55 9.29 -23.12
CA ALA A 249 -8.98 10.61 -22.65
C ALA A 249 -10.06 10.51 -21.55
N GLN A 250 -10.94 9.52 -21.60
CA GLN A 250 -11.91 9.26 -20.53
C GLN A 250 -11.21 8.87 -19.23
N TYR A 251 -10.28 7.92 -19.32
CA TYR A 251 -9.47 7.41 -18.23
C TYR A 251 -8.66 8.52 -17.54
N LEU A 252 -7.93 9.33 -18.32
CA LEU A 252 -7.00 10.33 -17.78
C LEU A 252 -7.68 11.57 -17.21
N LEU A 253 -8.88 11.93 -17.67
CA LEU A 253 -9.46 13.26 -17.40
C LEU A 253 -10.91 13.25 -16.90
N LYS A 254 -11.71 12.22 -17.19
CA LYS A 254 -13.18 12.30 -17.08
C LYS A 254 -13.80 11.52 -15.91
N ARG A 255 -13.01 10.84 -15.07
CA ARG A 255 -13.55 10.20 -13.85
C ARG A 255 -14.12 11.25 -12.90
N LYS A 256 -15.25 10.94 -12.24
CA LYS A 256 -15.87 11.82 -11.23
C LYS A 256 -15.35 11.55 -9.81
N ASN A 257 -14.29 10.75 -9.72
CA ASN A 257 -13.62 10.38 -8.49
C ASN A 257 -12.65 11.51 -8.11
N LYS A 258 -13.00 12.30 -7.09
CA LYS A 258 -12.26 13.51 -6.70
C LYS A 258 -12.06 13.56 -5.19
N GLY A 259 -10.94 14.13 -4.78
CA GLY A 259 -10.55 14.23 -3.39
C GLY A 259 -9.80 15.52 -3.08
N LEU A 260 -9.60 15.75 -1.79
CA LEU A 260 -8.83 16.87 -1.25
C LEU A 260 -7.83 16.33 -0.23
N GLY A 261 -6.67 16.96 -0.17
CA GLY A 261 -5.67 16.68 0.84
C GLY A 261 -4.94 17.94 1.28
N ILE A 262 -4.32 17.87 2.46
CA ILE A 262 -3.47 18.91 3.01
C ILE A 262 -2.21 18.30 3.64
N ASP A 263 -1.10 18.97 3.42
CA ASP A 263 0.13 18.76 4.18
C ASP A 263 0.43 20.00 5.02
N LEU A 264 0.92 19.81 6.23
CA LEU A 264 1.31 20.86 7.16
C LEU A 264 2.69 20.56 7.73
N GLY A 265 3.50 21.60 7.92
CA GLY A 265 4.82 21.50 8.53
C GLY A 265 5.14 22.71 9.39
N ALA A 266 5.93 22.46 10.44
CA ALA A 266 6.57 23.50 11.24
C ALA A 266 7.97 23.06 11.63
N GLU A 267 8.89 24.02 11.70
CA GLU A 267 10.24 23.84 12.22
C GLU A 267 10.59 24.98 13.18
N TYR A 268 11.27 24.62 14.28
CA TYR A 268 11.69 25.53 15.32
C TYR A 268 13.17 25.39 15.65
N GLN A 269 13.92 26.49 15.56
CA GLN A 269 15.30 26.58 16.01
C GLN A 269 15.33 26.83 17.52
N VAL A 270 15.63 25.79 18.30
CA VAL A 270 15.72 25.87 19.77
C VAL A 270 16.91 26.73 20.18
N ASN A 271 18.05 26.51 19.54
CA ASN A 271 19.30 27.26 19.68
C ASN A 271 20.18 27.02 18.45
N ASP A 272 21.39 27.61 18.38
CA ASP A 272 22.28 27.53 17.21
C ASP A 272 22.67 26.11 16.76
N LYS A 273 22.48 25.11 17.63
CA LYS A 273 22.82 23.70 17.35
C LYS A 273 21.61 22.78 17.22
N LEU A 274 20.49 23.07 17.87
CA LEU A 274 19.33 22.19 17.93
C LEU A 274 18.13 22.78 17.20
N SER A 275 17.60 22.05 16.23
CA SER A 275 16.28 22.30 15.64
C SER A 275 15.34 21.12 15.89
N VAL A 276 14.05 21.43 15.98
CA VAL A 276 12.98 20.43 16.07
C VAL A 276 11.93 20.71 15.01
N SER A 277 11.28 19.68 14.49
CA SER A 277 10.29 19.82 13.43
C SER A 277 9.13 18.85 13.60
N ALA A 278 7.98 19.25 13.09
CA ALA A 278 6.81 18.39 13.01
C ALA A 278 6.13 18.60 11.65
N SER A 279 5.71 17.51 11.00
CA SER A 279 4.88 17.59 9.81
C SER A 279 3.79 16.52 9.81
N LEU A 280 2.64 16.88 9.24
CA LEU A 280 1.51 16.00 8.98
C LEU A 280 1.24 16.04 7.48
N THR A 281 1.50 14.94 6.79
CA THR A 281 1.33 14.85 5.33
C THR A 281 0.20 13.89 4.98
N ASP A 282 -0.35 14.04 3.78
CA ASP A 282 -1.38 13.17 3.22
C ASP A 282 -2.66 13.11 4.08
N LEU A 283 -2.98 14.19 4.81
CA LEU A 283 -4.27 14.31 5.48
C LEU A 283 -5.34 14.62 4.45
N GLY A 284 -6.16 13.63 4.08
CA GLY A 284 -7.14 13.81 3.02
C GLY A 284 -7.98 12.59 2.72
N PHE A 285 -8.81 12.71 1.70
CA PHE A 285 -9.70 11.63 1.26
C PHE A 285 -10.02 11.76 -0.23
N ILE A 286 -10.45 10.65 -0.83
CA ILE A 286 -11.02 10.59 -2.18
C ILE A 286 -12.46 10.11 -2.08
N SER A 287 -13.36 10.75 -2.82
CA SER A 287 -14.74 10.28 -3.01
C SER A 287 -14.85 9.58 -4.36
N TRP A 288 -15.29 8.32 -4.33
CA TRP A 288 -15.46 7.45 -5.49
C TRP A 288 -16.92 7.41 -5.88
N LYS A 289 -17.24 7.80 -7.12
CA LYS A 289 -18.60 8.01 -7.63
C LYS A 289 -18.87 7.36 -8.99
N THR A 290 -17.84 6.91 -9.69
CA THR A 290 -17.94 6.35 -11.04
C THR A 290 -17.08 5.12 -11.14
N TYR A 291 -17.56 4.13 -11.91
CA TYR A 291 -16.90 2.83 -12.11
C TYR A 291 -16.76 2.03 -10.81
N ASN A 292 -17.71 2.23 -9.91
CA ASN A 292 -17.72 1.59 -8.61
C ASN A 292 -18.38 0.22 -8.68
N ARG A 293 -17.81 -0.76 -7.99
CA ARG A 293 -18.51 -1.96 -7.56
C ARG A 293 -18.39 -2.08 -6.05
N HIS A 294 -19.47 -2.50 -5.44
CA HIS A 294 -19.53 -2.86 -4.03
C HIS A 294 -19.96 -4.31 -3.99
N ALA A 295 -19.08 -5.17 -3.49
CA ALA A 295 -19.33 -6.58 -3.29
C ALA A 295 -19.44 -6.84 -1.78
N THR A 296 -20.59 -7.38 -1.38
CA THR A 296 -20.79 -7.89 -0.02
C THR A 296 -21.09 -9.37 -0.10
N THR A 297 -20.51 -10.12 0.83
CA THR A 297 -20.99 -11.48 1.11
C THR A 297 -21.88 -11.43 2.35
N SER A 298 -23.04 -12.07 2.31
CA SER A 298 -23.83 -12.31 3.53
C SER A 298 -23.11 -13.33 4.44
N GLU A 299 -23.51 -13.45 5.71
CA GLU A 299 -23.24 -14.66 6.53
C GLU A 299 -23.62 -15.92 5.73
N GLY A 300 -22.66 -16.44 5.00
CA GLY A 300 -22.75 -17.63 4.16
C GLY A 300 -21.91 -18.73 4.80
N ALA A 301 -22.38 -19.96 4.68
CA ALA A 301 -21.61 -21.14 5.03
C ALA A 301 -21.41 -21.93 3.73
N PHE A 302 -20.16 -22.06 3.30
CA PHE A 302 -19.81 -22.91 2.17
C PHE A 302 -19.12 -24.16 2.70
N ALA A 303 -19.74 -25.32 2.46
CA ALA A 303 -19.18 -26.63 2.80
C ALA A 303 -18.53 -27.24 1.55
N PHE A 304 -17.20 -27.19 1.47
CA PHE A 304 -16.44 -27.89 0.43
C PHE A 304 -16.16 -29.33 0.88
N THR A 305 -16.75 -30.29 0.19
CA THR A 305 -16.69 -31.72 0.54
C THR A 305 -15.55 -32.48 -0.17
N GLY A 306 -14.68 -31.75 -0.88
CA GLY A 306 -13.56 -32.28 -1.65
C GLY A 306 -13.75 -32.21 -3.15
N LEU A 307 -12.71 -32.59 -3.89
CA LEU A 307 -12.72 -32.63 -5.36
C LEU A 307 -13.16 -34.02 -5.83
N GLU A 308 -14.19 -34.10 -6.67
CA GLU A 308 -14.45 -35.30 -7.46
C GLU A 308 -13.39 -35.42 -8.56
N LEU A 309 -12.31 -36.16 -8.26
CA LEU A 309 -11.28 -36.49 -9.24
C LEU A 309 -11.85 -37.51 -10.25
N THR A 310 -12.54 -37.01 -11.26
CA THR A 310 -13.04 -37.84 -12.37
C THR A 310 -11.90 -38.30 -13.29
N GLU A 311 -12.13 -39.34 -14.10
CA GLU A 311 -11.14 -39.83 -15.08
C GLU A 311 -10.68 -38.73 -16.05
N GLN A 312 -11.49 -37.69 -16.27
CA GLN A 312 -11.14 -36.53 -17.10
C GLN A 312 -10.04 -35.67 -16.46
N VAL A 313 -10.02 -35.56 -15.13
CA VAL A 313 -9.00 -34.85 -14.34
C VAL A 313 -7.72 -35.69 -14.16
N LEU A 314 -7.82 -37.02 -14.24
CA LEU A 314 -6.68 -37.92 -14.05
C LEU A 314 -6.06 -38.43 -15.37
N ASN A 315 -6.57 -37.96 -16.52
CA ASN A 315 -6.05 -38.37 -17.84
C ASN A 315 -4.60 -37.90 -18.02
N ALA A 316 -3.72 -38.84 -18.40
CA ALA A 316 -2.28 -38.62 -18.58
C ALA A 316 -1.91 -37.62 -19.70
N ASP A 317 -2.87 -37.31 -20.59
CA ASP A 317 -2.72 -36.32 -21.66
C ASP A 317 -3.16 -34.90 -21.25
N SER A 318 -3.70 -34.72 -20.03
CA SER A 318 -3.99 -33.40 -19.49
C SER A 318 -2.70 -32.73 -18.99
N THR A 319 -2.41 -31.53 -19.48
CA THR A 319 -1.35 -30.70 -18.91
C THR A 319 -1.76 -30.37 -17.47
N TYR A 320 -0.89 -30.60 -16.48
CA TYR A 320 -1.17 -30.32 -15.05
C TYR A 320 -1.74 -28.92 -14.76
N SER A 321 -1.47 -27.95 -15.64
CA SER A 321 -2.04 -26.60 -15.57
C SER A 321 -3.54 -26.59 -15.85
N ASP A 322 -4.02 -27.37 -16.82
CA ASP A 322 -5.38 -27.31 -17.32
C ASP A 322 -6.35 -27.95 -16.32
N THR A 323 -5.88 -28.96 -15.57
CA THR A 323 -6.63 -29.60 -14.50
C THR A 323 -6.74 -28.75 -13.23
N LEU A 324 -5.66 -28.06 -12.84
CA LEU A 324 -5.72 -27.10 -11.74
C LEU A 324 -6.56 -25.86 -12.09
N ASP A 325 -6.55 -25.44 -13.36
CA ASP A 325 -7.40 -24.37 -13.87
C ASP A 325 -8.88 -24.67 -13.65
N VAL A 326 -9.33 -25.85 -14.09
CA VAL A 326 -10.73 -26.32 -13.93
C VAL A 326 -11.11 -26.45 -12.46
N ILE A 327 -10.25 -27.05 -11.64
CA ILE A 327 -10.49 -27.20 -10.20
C ILE A 327 -10.67 -25.84 -9.50
N ILE A 328 -9.86 -24.85 -9.86
CA ILE A 328 -9.96 -23.51 -9.28
C ILE A 328 -11.22 -22.79 -9.77
N GLU A 329 -11.58 -22.95 -11.04
CA GLU A 329 -12.80 -22.36 -11.62
C GLU A 329 -14.05 -22.94 -10.97
N ASP A 330 -14.15 -24.25 -10.82
CA ASP A 330 -15.28 -24.91 -10.13
C ASP A 330 -15.42 -24.44 -8.68
N LEU A 331 -14.30 -24.33 -7.94
CA LEU A 331 -14.30 -23.79 -6.58
C LEU A 331 -14.75 -22.32 -6.54
N LEU A 332 -14.31 -21.50 -7.50
CA LEU A 332 -14.71 -20.09 -7.58
C LEU A 332 -16.19 -19.94 -7.91
N ASP A 333 -16.71 -20.75 -8.83
CA ASP A 333 -18.13 -20.77 -9.20
C ASP A 333 -19.01 -21.21 -8.02
N GLU A 334 -18.57 -22.21 -7.25
CA GLU A 334 -19.25 -22.63 -6.02
C GLU A 334 -19.20 -21.54 -4.94
N LEU A 335 -18.08 -20.86 -4.78
CA LEU A 335 -17.98 -19.71 -3.87
C LEU A 335 -18.91 -18.58 -4.32
N GLU A 336 -18.97 -18.26 -5.61
CA GLU A 336 -19.84 -17.23 -6.17
C GLU A 336 -21.32 -17.52 -5.90
N GLN A 337 -21.73 -18.77 -6.11
CA GLN A 337 -23.10 -19.21 -5.86
C GLN A 337 -23.48 -19.19 -4.37
N ASN A 338 -22.57 -19.59 -3.48
CA ASN A 338 -22.87 -19.76 -2.06
C ASN A 338 -22.71 -18.48 -1.22
N PHE A 339 -21.80 -17.57 -1.58
CA PHE A 339 -21.60 -16.31 -0.83
C PHE A 339 -22.52 -15.16 -1.29
N ALA A 340 -23.44 -15.41 -2.23
CA ALA A 340 -24.49 -14.49 -2.68
C ALA A 340 -23.96 -13.06 -2.91
N PHE A 341 -22.89 -12.94 -3.70
CA PHE A 341 -22.24 -11.67 -4.00
C PHE A 341 -23.25 -10.69 -4.57
N LYS A 342 -23.55 -9.64 -3.83
CA LYS A 342 -24.33 -8.51 -4.34
C LYS A 342 -23.36 -7.48 -4.88
N GLU A 343 -23.38 -7.29 -6.19
CA GLU A 343 -22.68 -6.19 -6.83
C GLU A 343 -23.61 -4.98 -6.99
N GLU A 344 -23.29 -3.88 -6.32
CA GLU A 344 -24.02 -2.62 -6.48
C GLU A 344 -23.09 -1.45 -6.81
N ALA A 345 -23.59 -0.53 -7.63
CA ALA A 345 -22.88 0.72 -7.90
C ALA A 345 -23.09 1.72 -6.75
N GLN A 346 -22.31 1.57 -5.67
CA GLN A 346 -22.40 2.44 -4.49
C GLN A 346 -21.27 3.48 -4.46
N ALA A 347 -21.60 4.73 -4.11
CA ALA A 347 -20.60 5.78 -3.85
C ALA A 347 -19.99 5.63 -2.46
N TYR A 348 -18.66 5.80 -2.35
CA TYR A 348 -17.95 5.62 -1.08
C TYR A 348 -16.73 6.56 -0.98
N ARG A 349 -16.07 6.53 0.18
CA ARG A 349 -14.88 7.35 0.46
C ARG A 349 -13.75 6.52 1.04
N THR A 350 -12.53 6.84 0.62
CA THR A 350 -11.29 6.30 1.20
C THR A 350 -10.43 7.45 1.71
N ALA A 351 -9.80 7.24 2.87
CA ALA A 351 -8.80 8.16 3.40
C ALA A 351 -7.43 7.88 2.76
N LEU A 352 -6.62 8.93 2.61
CA LEU A 352 -5.20 8.78 2.31
C LEU A 352 -4.43 8.25 3.52
N PHE A 353 -3.21 7.76 3.28
CA PHE A 353 -2.29 7.29 4.31
C PHE A 353 -1.59 8.48 4.98
N ALA A 354 -2.28 9.12 5.92
CA ALA A 354 -1.75 10.29 6.62
C ALA A 354 -0.51 9.92 7.45
N ARG A 355 0.54 10.73 7.38
CA ARG A 355 1.81 10.49 8.08
C ARG A 355 2.20 11.66 8.96
N LEU A 356 2.49 11.36 10.22
CA LEU A 356 3.10 12.26 11.19
C LEU A 356 4.61 12.02 11.23
N HIS A 357 5.39 13.09 11.11
CA HIS A 357 6.83 13.07 11.29
C HIS A 357 7.21 14.02 12.42
N LEU A 358 8.05 13.57 13.34
CA LEU A 358 8.65 14.37 14.40
C LEU A 358 10.17 14.27 14.30
N GLY A 359 10.83 15.39 14.03
CA GLY A 359 12.26 15.47 13.82
C GLY A 359 12.97 16.25 14.91
N ALA A 360 14.20 15.85 15.22
CA ALA A 360 15.15 16.63 16.00
C ALA A 360 16.53 16.53 15.34
N ASN A 361 17.17 17.67 15.08
CA ASN A 361 18.47 17.73 14.42
C ASN A 361 19.46 18.50 15.29
N TYR A 362 20.62 17.89 15.53
CA TYR A 362 21.72 18.48 16.29
C TYR A 362 22.95 18.69 15.40
N LYS A 363 23.35 19.94 15.23
CA LYS A 363 24.56 20.33 14.51
C LYS A 363 25.80 19.95 15.34
N LEU A 364 26.53 18.96 14.86
CA LEU A 364 27.76 18.44 15.50
C LEU A 364 28.93 19.39 15.25
N TYR A 365 29.10 19.81 14.00
CA TYR A 365 30.11 20.77 13.58
C TYR A 365 29.65 21.52 12.34
N GLU A 366 30.25 22.70 12.15
CA GLU A 366 30.08 23.51 10.95
C GLU A 366 31.36 24.32 10.74
N ASN A 367 31.88 24.27 9.52
CA ASN A 367 32.97 25.09 9.04
C ASN A 367 32.66 25.49 7.59
N ASP A 368 33.52 26.32 6.99
CA ASP A 368 33.30 26.89 5.66
C ASP A 368 33.12 25.86 4.53
N LYS A 369 33.52 24.60 4.73
CA LYS A 369 33.49 23.55 3.69
C LYS A 369 32.59 22.38 4.02
N THR A 370 32.42 22.08 5.31
CA THR A 370 31.68 20.90 5.77
C THR A 370 30.87 21.22 7.01
N SER A 371 29.68 20.63 7.06
CA SER A 371 28.86 20.56 8.25
C SER A 371 28.50 19.10 8.53
N GLY A 372 28.20 18.81 9.78
CA GLY A 372 27.74 17.49 10.22
C GLY A 372 26.57 17.64 11.17
N THR A 373 25.51 16.88 10.91
CA THR A 373 24.28 16.90 11.70
C THR A 373 23.92 15.48 12.10
N ALA A 374 23.63 15.27 13.38
CA ALA A 374 22.96 14.08 13.87
C ALA A 374 21.45 14.33 13.90
N GLY A 375 20.68 13.51 13.19
CA GLY A 375 19.23 13.62 13.13
C GLY A 375 18.54 12.44 13.81
N LEU A 376 17.48 12.73 14.56
CA LEU A 376 16.50 11.77 15.04
C LEU A 376 15.17 12.06 14.34
N LEU A 377 14.52 11.02 13.84
CA LEU A 377 13.21 11.12 13.21
C LEU A 377 12.31 10.00 13.71
N LEU A 378 11.12 10.38 14.14
CA LEU A 378 10.03 9.48 14.43
C LEU A 378 8.97 9.66 13.36
N GLN A 379 8.54 8.56 12.74
CA GLN A 379 7.48 8.55 11.77
C GLN A 379 6.34 7.65 12.25
N SER A 380 5.11 8.09 12.04
CA SER A 380 3.92 7.30 12.30
C SER A 380 2.89 7.52 11.21
N GLU A 381 2.20 6.46 10.84
CA GLU A 381 1.18 6.49 9.81
C GLU A 381 -0.19 6.13 10.38
N PHE A 382 -1.21 6.80 9.88
CA PHE A 382 -2.61 6.54 10.21
C PHE A 382 -3.27 5.74 9.09
N PHE A 383 -3.83 4.58 9.46
CA PHE A 383 -4.53 3.70 8.54
C PHE A 383 -5.76 3.09 9.22
N LYS A 384 -6.94 3.35 8.64
CA LYS A 384 -8.25 2.84 9.09
C LYS A 384 -8.46 2.97 10.61
N GLY A 385 -8.14 4.15 11.16
CA GLY A 385 -8.31 4.46 12.58
C GLY A 385 -7.20 3.94 13.50
N SER A 386 -6.25 3.14 12.99
CA SER A 386 -5.05 2.75 13.72
C SER A 386 -3.89 3.68 13.43
N MET A 387 -3.14 4.08 14.47
CA MET A 387 -1.86 4.76 14.34
C MET A 387 -0.75 3.75 14.53
N ARG A 388 0.24 3.74 13.64
CA ARG A 388 1.35 2.79 13.70
C ARG A 388 2.67 3.52 13.53
N PRO A 389 3.67 3.27 14.40
CA PRO A 389 5.04 3.64 14.12
C PRO A 389 5.47 2.94 12.83
N THR A 390 5.96 3.71 11.87
CA THR A 390 6.62 3.15 10.69
C THR A 390 8.12 3.26 10.95
N ALA A 391 8.76 2.10 11.11
CA ALA A 391 10.18 2.02 11.38
C ALA A 391 10.97 2.23 10.10
#